data_AF-A0A1L5P6S7-F1
#
_entry.id   AF-A0A1L5P6S7-F1
#
_cell.length_a   1.000
_cell.length_b   1.000
_cell.length_c   1.000
_cell.angle_alpha   90.00
_cell.angle_beta   90.00
_cell.angle_gamma   90.00
#
_symmetry.space_group_name_H-M   'P 1'
#
loop_
_entity.id
_entity.type
_entity.pdbx_description
1 polymer ?
#
loop_
_entity_poly.entity_id
_entity_poly.type
_entity_poly.pdbx_seq_one_letter_code
_entity_poly.pdbx_strand_id
1 'polypeptide(L)'
;MRLLRQTGRTLDIIQRWMRFKITASPLNPWRIQSLNASGFAGKKVIIIGPAQTVVEDLENVVVDGYDVIVRLNNGIALAQKSPSILGSRTDVLFHNLVEHGDRSAGAIPASLLREHGVRFLVFPHWGFKGSKSRLYKKREELQGFQGPALMVPSTRFCESVRRELGGFQPTVGASAILFFLSAQCKEVAIHGFTFFQTPYLVGYNDAVATADEARAWAAASFVHDPVREKNVIGRYISAAEQRGVRVALGANVRRFLSDVR
;
A
#
# COMPACT_ATOMS: atom_id res chain seq x y z
N MET A 1 28.44 8.28 -22.64
CA MET A 1 27.31 8.83 -21.85
C MET A 1 26.34 7.77 -21.29
N ARG A 2 26.03 6.67 -21.99
CA ARG A 2 25.07 5.64 -21.51
C ARG A 2 25.59 4.79 -20.32
N LEU A 3 26.88 4.42 -20.34
CA LEU A 3 27.55 3.69 -19.24
C LEU A 3 27.64 4.50 -17.94
N LEU A 4 28.02 5.77 -18.03
CA LEU A 4 28.10 6.70 -16.87
C LEU A 4 26.74 6.95 -16.21
N ARG A 5 25.65 6.94 -16.98
CA ARG A 5 24.28 7.01 -16.44
C ARG A 5 23.85 5.73 -15.73
N GLN A 6 24.32 4.56 -16.16
CA GLN A 6 24.04 3.28 -15.50
C GLN A 6 24.81 3.15 -14.17
N THR A 7 26.11 3.49 -14.14
CA THR A 7 26.93 3.41 -12.92
C THR A 7 26.48 4.37 -11.82
N GLY A 8 26.09 5.60 -12.18
CA GLY A 8 25.50 6.56 -11.23
C GLY A 8 24.18 6.09 -10.61
N ARG A 9 23.35 5.39 -11.40
CA ARG A 9 22.07 4.80 -10.91
C ARG A 9 22.33 3.67 -9.93
N THR A 10 23.34 2.83 -10.18
CA THR A 10 23.73 1.73 -9.28
C THR A 10 24.26 2.23 -7.94
N LEU A 11 25.10 3.26 -7.94
CA LEU A 11 25.61 3.88 -6.70
C LEU A 11 24.51 4.53 -5.85
N ASP A 12 23.58 5.27 -6.45
CA ASP A 12 22.43 5.85 -5.73
C ASP A 12 21.52 4.77 -5.14
N ILE A 13 21.30 3.67 -5.86
CA ILE A 13 20.56 2.51 -5.37
C ILE A 13 21.23 1.89 -4.13
N ILE A 14 22.56 1.73 -4.15
CA ILE A 14 23.33 1.17 -3.04
C ILE A 14 23.30 2.13 -1.83
N GLN A 15 23.46 3.43 -2.05
CA GLN A 15 23.42 4.43 -0.96
C GLN A 15 22.04 4.53 -0.30
N ARG A 16 20.96 4.55 -1.08
CA ARG A 16 19.59 4.52 -0.56
C ARG A 16 19.35 3.27 0.28
N TRP A 17 19.89 2.14 -0.18
CA TRP A 17 19.79 0.86 0.50
C TRP A 17 20.56 0.84 1.83
N MET A 18 21.80 1.33 1.87
CA MET A 18 22.57 1.42 3.12
C MET A 18 21.83 2.29 4.16
N ARG A 19 21.27 3.43 3.73
CA ARG A 19 20.47 4.30 4.62
C ARG A 19 19.23 3.60 5.18
N PHE A 20 18.57 2.78 4.37
CA PHE A 20 17.41 2.01 4.80
C PHE A 20 17.80 0.93 5.83
N LYS A 21 18.86 0.16 5.57
CA LYS A 21 19.38 -0.84 6.52
C LYS A 21 19.78 -0.24 7.85
N ILE A 22 20.47 0.90 7.85
CA ILE A 22 20.84 1.61 9.07
C ILE A 22 19.58 2.07 9.83
N THR A 23 18.59 2.63 9.13
CA THR A 23 17.36 3.12 9.77
C THR A 23 16.54 1.99 10.39
N ALA A 24 16.52 0.83 9.75
CA ALA A 24 15.81 -0.35 10.22
C ALA A 24 16.61 -1.24 11.19
N SER A 25 17.87 -0.90 11.46
CA SER A 25 18.76 -1.67 12.33
C SER A 25 18.17 -1.80 13.74
N PRO A 26 18.18 -3.00 14.36
CA PRO A 26 17.77 -3.18 15.75
C PRO A 26 18.58 -2.32 16.74
N LEU A 27 19.80 -1.93 16.36
CA LEU A 27 20.68 -1.08 17.15
C LEU A 27 20.35 0.42 17.04
N ASN A 28 19.44 0.80 16.13
CA ASN A 28 19.00 2.18 16.01
C ASN A 28 17.91 2.46 17.07
N PRO A 29 18.15 3.30 18.10
CA PRO A 29 17.16 3.61 19.13
C PRO A 29 15.92 4.32 18.56
N TRP A 30 16.08 4.93 17.37
CA TRP A 30 15.02 5.59 16.62
C TRP A 30 14.39 4.68 15.58
N ARG A 31 14.61 3.37 15.64
CA ARG A 31 14.01 2.40 14.73
C ARG A 31 12.48 2.49 14.81
N ILE A 32 11.86 2.38 13.65
CA ILE A 32 10.41 2.20 13.54
C ILE A 32 10.13 0.72 13.38
N GLN A 33 9.14 0.25 14.12
CA GLN A 33 8.81 -1.16 14.17
C GLN A 33 8.35 -1.65 12.80
N SER A 34 8.71 -2.89 12.49
CA SER A 34 8.24 -3.52 11.27
C SER A 34 6.87 -4.14 11.49
N LEU A 35 5.97 -3.98 10.52
CA LEU A 35 4.70 -4.68 10.53
C LEU A 35 4.96 -6.18 10.47
N ASN A 36 4.53 -6.91 11.50
CA ASN A 36 4.78 -8.34 11.62
C ASN A 36 3.69 -9.15 10.91
N ALA A 37 4.07 -9.83 9.81
CA ALA A 37 3.16 -10.66 9.04
C ALA A 37 2.54 -11.81 9.86
N SER A 38 3.23 -12.34 10.88
CA SER A 38 2.69 -13.43 11.71
C SER A 38 1.48 -13.00 12.54
N GLY A 39 1.33 -11.69 12.82
CA GLY A 39 0.17 -11.15 13.53
C GLY A 39 -1.15 -11.26 12.75
N PHE A 40 -1.08 -11.58 11.45
CA PHE A 40 -2.23 -11.77 10.57
C PHE A 40 -2.51 -13.24 10.26
N ALA A 41 -1.76 -14.17 10.86
CA ALA A 41 -1.95 -15.60 10.63
C ALA A 41 -3.38 -16.05 11.00
N GLY A 42 -4.01 -16.80 10.10
CA GLY A 42 -5.39 -17.31 10.28
C GLY A 42 -6.49 -16.25 10.21
N LYS A 43 -6.17 -14.98 9.94
CA LYS A 43 -7.15 -13.90 9.79
C LYS A 43 -7.74 -13.83 8.39
N LYS A 44 -8.99 -13.40 8.27
CA LYS A 44 -9.59 -12.93 7.03
C LYS A 44 -9.28 -11.44 6.86
N VAL A 45 -8.53 -11.12 5.83
CA VAL A 45 -8.12 -9.73 5.53
C VAL A 45 -8.81 -9.28 4.26
N ILE A 46 -9.38 -8.07 4.25
CA ILE A 46 -9.84 -7.40 3.03
C ILE A 46 -8.99 -6.17 2.74
N ILE A 47 -8.56 -6.03 1.50
CA ILE A 47 -7.79 -4.91 0.99
C ILE A 47 -8.65 -4.15 -0.02
N ILE A 48 -8.92 -2.89 0.29
CA ILE A 48 -9.79 -2.03 -0.50
C ILE A 48 -8.95 -0.95 -1.18
N GLY A 49 -8.80 -1.10 -2.49
CA GLY A 49 -8.20 -0.10 -3.35
C GLY A 49 -9.20 0.98 -3.78
N PRO A 50 -8.71 2.09 -4.33
CA PRO A 50 -9.53 3.26 -4.65
C PRO A 50 -10.06 3.29 -6.08
N ALA A 51 -9.98 2.21 -6.85
CA ALA A 51 -10.43 2.25 -8.24
C ALA A 51 -11.93 2.56 -8.32
N GLN A 52 -12.35 3.22 -9.41
CA GLN A 52 -13.76 3.56 -9.64
C GLN A 52 -14.71 2.36 -9.55
N THR A 53 -14.22 1.15 -9.87
CA THR A 53 -14.96 -0.11 -9.84
C THR A 53 -15.18 -0.68 -8.43
N VAL A 54 -14.67 -0.05 -7.38
CA VAL A 54 -14.69 -0.61 -6.01
C VAL A 54 -16.09 -0.87 -5.48
N VAL A 55 -17.08 -0.04 -5.85
CA VAL A 55 -18.47 -0.20 -5.41
C VAL A 55 -19.07 -1.48 -6.01
N GLU A 56 -18.88 -1.70 -7.31
CA GLU A 56 -19.31 -2.92 -8.00
C GLU A 56 -18.60 -4.15 -7.44
N ASP A 57 -17.30 -4.05 -7.17
CA ASP A 57 -16.52 -5.14 -6.57
C ASP A 57 -17.03 -5.55 -5.18
N LEU A 58 -17.72 -4.66 -4.47
CA LEU A 58 -18.17 -4.85 -3.08
C LEU A 58 -19.68 -5.08 -2.94
N GLU A 59 -20.47 -5.08 -4.02
CA GLU A 59 -21.94 -5.15 -3.98
C GLU A 59 -22.48 -6.30 -3.12
N ASN A 60 -21.78 -7.45 -3.11
CA ASN A 60 -22.16 -8.64 -2.36
C ASN A 60 -21.19 -8.98 -1.22
N VAL A 61 -20.42 -7.99 -0.75
CA VAL A 61 -19.37 -8.17 0.26
C VAL A 61 -19.73 -7.41 1.53
N VAL A 62 -19.86 -8.13 2.64
CA VAL A 62 -20.00 -7.52 3.97
C VAL A 62 -18.61 -7.17 4.50
N VAL A 63 -18.14 -5.95 4.20
CA VAL A 63 -16.76 -5.51 4.50
C VAL A 63 -16.43 -5.62 5.99
N ASP A 64 -17.33 -5.19 6.88
CA ASP A 64 -17.10 -5.22 8.33
C ASP A 64 -17.07 -6.65 8.93
N GLY A 65 -17.39 -7.66 8.12
CA GLY A 65 -17.27 -9.08 8.47
C GLY A 65 -15.85 -9.66 8.40
N TYR A 66 -14.87 -8.91 7.89
CA TYR A 66 -13.46 -9.33 7.85
C TYR A 66 -12.73 -8.98 9.14
N ASP A 67 -11.84 -9.86 9.62
CA ASP A 67 -11.07 -9.63 10.86
C ASP A 67 -10.16 -8.39 10.78
N VAL A 68 -9.71 -8.05 9.56
CA VAL A 68 -8.80 -6.93 9.30
C VAL A 68 -9.22 -6.22 8.01
N ILE A 69 -9.48 -4.93 8.10
CA ILE A 69 -9.80 -4.06 6.96
C ILE A 69 -8.60 -3.18 6.64
N VAL A 70 -8.09 -3.30 5.42
CA VAL A 70 -6.91 -2.60 4.91
C VAL A 70 -7.35 -1.55 3.90
N ARG A 71 -6.93 -0.30 4.09
CA ARG A 71 -7.15 0.80 3.14
C ARG A 71 -5.85 1.47 2.74
N LEU A 72 -5.94 2.24 1.66
CA LEU A 72 -4.82 2.97 1.08
C LEU A 72 -5.10 4.47 1.11
N ASN A 73 -4.13 5.27 1.54
CA ASN A 73 -4.13 6.73 1.41
C ASN A 73 -5.48 7.35 1.85
N ASN A 74 -6.11 8.14 0.98
CA ASN A 74 -7.39 8.81 1.23
C ASN A 74 -8.60 7.85 1.27
N GLY A 75 -8.39 6.55 1.14
CA GLY A 75 -9.46 5.54 1.17
C GLY A 75 -10.20 5.51 2.51
N ILE A 76 -9.56 5.95 3.60
CA ILE A 76 -10.22 6.12 4.90
C ILE A 76 -11.28 7.23 4.87
N ALA A 77 -11.02 8.36 4.21
CA ALA A 77 -12.00 9.45 4.08
C ALA A 77 -13.16 9.06 3.18
N LEU A 78 -12.92 8.26 2.13
CA LEU A 78 -14.00 7.66 1.33
C LEU A 78 -14.90 6.78 2.19
N ALA A 79 -14.31 5.95 3.04
CA ALA A 79 -15.05 5.06 3.91
C ALA A 79 -15.94 5.82 4.90
N GLN A 80 -15.46 6.96 5.42
CA GLN A 80 -16.26 7.85 6.26
C GLN A 80 -17.52 8.34 5.55
N LYS A 81 -17.42 8.66 4.26
CA LYS A 81 -18.55 9.16 3.46
C LYS A 81 -19.54 8.07 3.06
N SER A 82 -19.07 6.83 2.89
CA SER A 82 -19.88 5.71 2.40
C SER A 82 -19.69 4.42 3.21
N PRO A 83 -19.94 4.42 4.53
CA PRO A 83 -19.61 3.30 5.41
C PRO A 83 -20.45 2.03 5.13
N SER A 84 -21.66 2.18 4.60
CA SER A 84 -22.54 1.05 4.23
C SER A 84 -22.00 0.20 3.08
N ILE A 85 -21.18 0.80 2.19
CA ILE A 85 -20.58 0.12 1.04
C ILE A 85 -19.13 -0.25 1.37
N LEU A 86 -18.38 0.72 1.87
CA LEU A 86 -16.94 0.59 2.03
C LEU A 86 -16.54 0.00 3.38
N GLY A 87 -17.47 -0.23 4.31
CA GLY A 87 -17.21 -0.63 5.69
C GLY A 87 -16.96 0.56 6.62
N SER A 88 -17.30 0.40 7.90
CA SER A 88 -17.26 1.46 8.91
C SER A 88 -15.87 1.63 9.57
N ARG A 89 -15.03 0.60 9.59
CA ARG A 89 -13.70 0.66 10.22
C ARG A 89 -12.55 0.59 9.22
N THR A 90 -11.34 0.90 9.72
CA THR A 90 -10.07 0.72 9.03
C THR A 90 -9.05 0.22 10.05
N ASP A 91 -8.65 -1.04 10.01
CA ASP A 91 -7.68 -1.59 10.96
C ASP A 91 -6.23 -1.20 10.61
N VAL A 92 -5.93 -1.26 9.31
CA VAL A 92 -4.59 -1.01 8.76
C VAL A 92 -4.70 0.01 7.64
N LEU A 93 -4.02 1.13 7.79
CA LEU A 93 -3.96 2.18 6.77
C LEU A 93 -2.56 2.22 6.16
N PHE A 94 -2.43 1.84 4.89
CA PHE A 94 -1.19 2.07 4.14
C PHE A 94 -1.22 3.49 3.56
N HIS A 95 -0.28 4.34 3.95
CA HIS A 95 -0.27 5.77 3.58
C HIS A 95 1.14 6.22 3.18
N ASN A 96 1.29 7.02 2.12
CA ASN A 96 2.61 7.55 1.72
C ASN A 96 3.10 8.77 2.54
N LEU A 97 2.28 9.18 3.52
CA LEU A 97 2.47 10.31 4.44
C LEU A 97 2.58 11.71 3.78
N VAL A 98 2.22 11.86 2.50
CA VAL A 98 2.04 13.18 1.85
C VAL A 98 0.60 13.59 2.07
N GLU A 99 0.31 14.44 3.05
CA GLU A 99 -1.09 14.80 3.39
C GLU A 99 -1.60 16.07 2.72
N HIS A 100 -0.69 16.89 2.19
CA HIS A 100 -1.01 18.20 1.61
C HIS A 100 -0.20 18.45 0.32
N GLY A 101 -0.67 19.43 -0.47
CA GLY A 101 -0.08 19.85 -1.75
C GLY A 101 -0.55 19.01 -2.94
N ASP A 102 -0.02 19.33 -4.12
CA ASP A 102 -0.50 18.82 -5.42
C ASP A 102 -0.39 17.29 -5.59
N ARG A 103 0.44 16.65 -4.76
CA ARG A 103 0.67 15.19 -4.76
C ARG A 103 0.17 14.53 -3.47
N SER A 104 -0.80 15.17 -2.81
CA SER A 104 -1.41 14.66 -1.59
C SER A 104 -2.01 13.27 -1.78
N ALA A 105 -1.86 12.45 -0.75
CA ALA A 105 -2.51 11.17 -0.54
C ALA A 105 -3.74 11.28 0.36
N GLY A 106 -4.20 12.49 0.68
CA GLY A 106 -5.26 12.75 1.63
C GLY A 106 -4.71 13.06 3.02
N ALA A 107 -5.39 13.95 3.75
CA ALA A 107 -5.06 14.24 5.14
C ALA A 107 -5.58 13.13 6.06
N ILE A 108 -4.82 12.78 7.09
CA ILE A 108 -5.19 11.75 8.07
C ILE A 108 -5.18 12.33 9.49
N PRO A 109 -6.09 13.26 9.82
CA PRO A 109 -6.11 13.90 11.13
C PRO A 109 -6.39 12.88 12.24
N ALA A 110 -5.94 13.20 13.45
CA ALA A 110 -6.08 12.34 14.62
C ALA A 110 -7.53 11.86 14.87
N SER A 111 -8.52 12.73 14.64
CA SER A 111 -9.95 12.40 14.75
C SER A 111 -10.33 11.26 13.81
N LEU A 112 -9.99 11.37 12.53
CA LEU A 112 -10.31 10.38 11.50
C LEU A 112 -9.67 9.03 11.81
N LEU A 113 -8.40 9.03 12.24
CA LEU A 113 -7.69 7.81 12.62
C LEU A 113 -8.36 7.11 13.82
N ARG A 114 -8.80 7.87 14.83
CA ARG A 114 -9.47 7.32 16.02
C ARG A 114 -10.89 6.82 15.71
N GLU A 115 -11.68 7.63 15.00
CA GLU A 115 -13.07 7.33 14.66
C GLU A 115 -13.20 6.04 13.84
N HIS A 116 -12.27 5.79 12.91
CA HIS A 116 -12.24 4.55 12.13
C HIS A 116 -11.47 3.41 12.80
N GLY A 117 -10.97 3.58 14.02
CA GLY A 117 -10.31 2.53 14.78
C GLY A 117 -8.99 2.05 14.17
N VAL A 118 -8.21 2.95 13.56
CA VAL A 118 -6.91 2.59 12.96
C VAL A 118 -5.98 2.08 14.04
N ARG A 119 -5.48 0.85 13.87
CA ARG A 119 -4.50 0.21 14.76
C ARG A 119 -3.09 0.40 14.24
N PHE A 120 -2.92 0.23 12.94
CA PHE A 120 -1.62 0.33 12.28
C PHE A 120 -1.66 1.38 11.16
N LEU A 121 -0.82 2.42 11.27
CA LEU A 121 -0.50 3.31 10.16
C LEU A 121 0.80 2.79 9.52
N VAL A 122 0.72 2.34 8.28
CA VAL A 122 1.84 1.70 7.59
C VAL A 122 2.40 2.64 6.53
N PHE A 123 3.64 3.07 6.71
CA PHE A 123 4.38 3.78 5.68
C PHE A 123 5.27 2.78 4.91
N PRO A 124 4.97 2.46 3.64
CA PRO A 124 5.82 1.59 2.84
C PRO A 124 7.12 2.35 2.48
N HIS A 125 8.07 2.35 3.41
CA HIS A 125 9.33 3.08 3.29
C HIS A 125 10.34 2.29 2.46
N TRP A 126 10.63 2.81 1.26
CA TRP A 126 11.55 2.18 0.30
C TRP A 126 12.89 2.92 0.15
N GLY A 127 13.27 3.77 1.12
CA GLY A 127 14.61 4.36 1.21
C GLY A 127 14.88 5.66 0.44
N PHE A 128 13.87 6.49 0.16
CA PHE A 128 14.06 7.77 -0.55
C PHE A 128 14.60 8.92 0.30
N LYS A 129 15.24 9.90 -0.36
CA LYS A 129 15.51 11.22 0.22
C LYS A 129 14.19 11.88 0.66
N GLY A 130 14.15 12.45 1.87
CA GLY A 130 12.96 13.08 2.44
C GLY A 130 11.96 12.14 3.13
N SER A 131 11.89 10.86 2.72
CA SER A 131 10.96 9.90 3.34
C SER A 131 11.25 9.62 4.83
N LYS A 132 12.53 9.71 5.24
CA LYS A 132 12.94 9.60 6.65
C LYS A 132 12.39 10.74 7.50
N SER A 133 12.57 11.99 7.07
CA SER A 133 12.08 13.18 7.80
C SER A 133 10.55 13.12 7.96
N ARG A 134 9.84 12.80 6.88
CA ARG A 134 8.38 12.63 6.90
C ARG A 134 7.91 11.56 7.90
N LEU A 135 8.59 10.42 7.89
CA LEU A 135 8.31 9.31 8.79
C LEU A 135 8.52 9.69 10.26
N TYR A 136 9.62 10.37 10.60
CA TYR A 136 9.86 10.84 11.97
C TYR A 136 8.92 11.94 12.41
N LYS A 137 8.61 12.91 11.54
CA LYS A 137 7.61 13.95 11.82
C LYS A 137 6.25 13.33 12.15
N LYS A 138 5.79 12.36 11.35
CA LYS A 138 4.53 11.67 11.63
C LYS A 138 4.59 10.85 12.93
N ARG A 139 5.74 10.23 13.25
CA ARG A 139 5.91 9.52 14.53
C ARG A 139 5.68 10.44 15.72
N GLU A 140 6.31 11.62 15.71
CA GLU A 140 6.17 12.62 16.77
C GLU A 140 4.72 13.10 16.90
N GLU A 141 4.07 13.40 15.77
CA GLU A 141 2.66 13.78 15.73
C GLU A 141 1.74 12.71 16.36
N LEU A 142 1.90 11.44 15.98
CA LEU A 142 1.11 10.33 16.52
C LEU A 142 1.33 10.13 18.02
N GLN A 143 2.57 10.31 18.51
CA GLN A 143 2.87 10.23 19.94
C GLN A 143 2.16 11.34 20.73
N GLY A 144 1.99 12.52 20.15
CA GLY A 144 1.31 13.66 20.77
C GLY A 144 -0.16 13.42 21.11
N PHE A 145 -0.81 12.42 20.52
CA PHE A 145 -2.23 12.11 20.79
C PHE A 145 -2.52 10.62 21.04
N GLN A 146 -1.50 9.81 21.31
CA GLN A 146 -1.64 8.35 21.45
C GLN A 146 -2.30 7.70 20.23
N GLY A 147 -1.85 8.10 19.03
CA GLY A 147 -2.35 7.60 17.75
C GLY A 147 -1.99 6.14 17.44
N PRO A 148 -2.38 5.65 16.24
CA PRO A 148 -2.06 4.29 15.81
C PRO A 148 -0.55 4.03 15.82
N ALA A 149 -0.20 2.74 15.92
CA ALA A 149 1.20 2.36 15.84
C ALA A 149 1.72 2.57 14.41
N LEU A 150 2.74 3.43 14.28
CA LEU A 150 3.42 3.68 13.01
C LEU A 150 4.37 2.53 12.68
N MET A 151 4.15 1.90 11.54
CA MET A 151 4.84 0.70 11.10
C MET A 151 5.43 0.87 9.71
N VAL A 152 6.45 0.06 9.39
CA VAL A 152 7.00 -0.09 8.04
C VAL A 152 7.06 -1.57 7.65
N PRO A 153 7.01 -1.96 6.38
CA PRO A 153 7.33 -3.32 6.00
C PRO A 153 8.79 -3.67 6.38
N SER A 154 9.07 -4.94 6.69
CA SER A 154 10.42 -5.36 7.09
C SER A 154 11.42 -5.17 5.95
N THR A 155 12.70 -4.96 6.29
CA THR A 155 13.77 -4.83 5.28
C THR A 155 13.86 -6.04 4.36
N ARG A 156 13.76 -7.25 4.93
CA ARG A 156 13.78 -8.51 4.19
C ARG A 156 12.61 -8.60 3.20
N PHE A 157 11.41 -8.22 3.61
CA PHE A 157 10.25 -8.16 2.73
C PHE A 157 10.50 -7.16 1.58
N CYS A 158 10.93 -5.94 1.91
CA CYS A 158 11.21 -4.91 0.91
C CYS A 158 12.29 -5.37 -0.09
N GLU A 159 13.36 -6.02 0.37
CA GLU A 159 14.42 -6.53 -0.49
C GLU A 159 13.92 -7.61 -1.44
N SER A 160 13.10 -8.55 -0.97
CA SER A 160 12.52 -9.59 -1.82
C SER A 160 11.64 -8.99 -2.91
N VAL A 161 10.68 -8.14 -2.53
CA VAL A 161 9.74 -7.51 -3.46
C VAL A 161 10.48 -6.67 -4.51
N ARG A 162 11.47 -5.88 -4.08
CA ARG A 162 12.25 -5.04 -5.00
C ARG A 162 13.02 -5.86 -6.03
N ARG A 163 13.60 -6.99 -5.62
CA ARG A 163 14.32 -7.89 -6.54
C ARG A 163 13.37 -8.46 -7.58
N GLU A 164 12.18 -8.88 -7.17
CA GLU A 164 11.16 -9.42 -8.08
C GLU A 164 10.58 -8.38 -9.03
N LEU A 165 10.55 -7.11 -8.63
CA LEU A 165 10.18 -5.98 -9.48
C LEU A 165 11.34 -5.52 -10.40
N GLY A 166 12.51 -6.14 -10.34
CA GLY A 166 13.67 -5.74 -11.14
C GLY A 166 14.24 -4.37 -10.72
N GLY A 167 14.20 -4.06 -9.42
CA GLY A 167 14.76 -2.85 -8.83
C GLY A 167 13.75 -1.70 -8.64
N PHE A 168 12.58 -1.79 -9.27
CA PHE A 168 11.45 -0.87 -9.09
C PHE A 168 10.81 -1.04 -7.72
N GLN A 169 10.04 -0.03 -7.31
CA GLN A 169 9.34 -0.04 -6.03
C GLN A 169 7.85 -0.21 -6.28
N PRO A 170 7.15 -0.97 -5.43
CA PRO A 170 5.72 -1.09 -5.56
C PRO A 170 5.02 0.21 -5.18
N THR A 171 3.88 0.48 -5.80
CA THR A 171 2.91 1.46 -5.32
C THR A 171 2.44 1.14 -3.90
N VAL A 172 1.77 2.09 -3.23
CA VAL A 172 1.19 1.85 -1.89
C VAL A 172 0.21 0.66 -1.92
N GLY A 173 -0.60 0.57 -2.98
CA GLY A 173 -1.53 -0.53 -3.19
C GLY A 173 -0.85 -1.86 -3.42
N ALA A 174 0.14 -1.92 -4.32
CA ALA A 174 0.93 -3.14 -4.50
C ALA A 174 1.68 -3.53 -3.22
N SER A 175 2.18 -2.56 -2.45
CA SER A 175 2.85 -2.82 -1.17
C SER A 175 1.92 -3.55 -0.19
N ALA A 176 0.67 -3.09 -0.06
CA ALA A 176 -0.33 -3.70 0.80
C ALA A 176 -0.69 -5.11 0.32
N ILE A 177 -1.01 -5.28 -0.97
CA ILE A 177 -1.35 -6.57 -1.57
C ILE A 177 -0.23 -7.60 -1.34
N LEU A 178 1.00 -7.25 -1.72
CA LEU A 178 2.16 -8.16 -1.61
C LEU A 178 2.46 -8.52 -0.15
N PHE A 179 2.30 -7.58 0.78
CA PHE A 179 2.49 -7.84 2.20
C PHE A 179 1.51 -8.89 2.72
N PHE A 180 0.22 -8.70 2.49
CA PHE A 180 -0.81 -9.60 3.02
C PHE A 180 -0.88 -10.94 2.30
N LEU A 181 -0.56 -10.98 1.00
CA LEU A 181 -0.37 -12.25 0.29
C LEU A 181 0.82 -13.04 0.84
N SER A 182 1.86 -12.37 1.34
CA SER A 182 3.00 -13.04 1.98
C SER A 182 2.72 -13.54 3.40
N ALA A 183 1.65 -13.06 4.03
CA ALA A 183 1.26 -13.48 5.36
C ALA A 183 0.46 -14.80 5.30
N GLN A 184 0.48 -15.57 6.38
CA GLN A 184 -0.26 -16.84 6.49
C GLN A 184 -1.73 -16.59 6.89
N CYS A 185 -2.40 -15.66 6.19
CA CYS A 185 -3.80 -15.34 6.41
C CYS A 185 -4.69 -16.57 6.12
N LYS A 186 -5.88 -16.63 6.72
CA LYS A 186 -6.91 -17.58 6.30
C LYS A 186 -7.48 -17.20 4.94
N GLU A 187 -7.69 -15.90 4.74
CA GLU A 187 -8.23 -15.35 3.51
C GLU A 187 -7.65 -13.95 3.25
N VAL A 188 -7.36 -13.65 1.98
CA VAL A 188 -7.02 -12.31 1.50
C VAL A 188 -7.99 -11.93 0.39
N ALA A 189 -8.90 -11.02 0.68
CA ALA A 189 -9.82 -10.43 -0.28
C ALA A 189 -9.24 -9.13 -0.86
N ILE A 190 -9.28 -8.97 -2.18
CA ILE A 190 -8.71 -7.82 -2.90
C ILE A 190 -9.79 -7.23 -3.80
N HIS A 191 -10.18 -5.99 -3.50
CA HIS A 191 -11.27 -5.26 -4.19
C HIS A 191 -10.84 -3.83 -4.54
N GLY A 192 -11.38 -3.24 -5.60
CA GLY A 192 -11.10 -1.85 -5.95
C GLY A 192 -9.71 -1.61 -6.54
N PHE A 193 -9.18 -2.58 -7.29
CA PHE A 193 -7.90 -2.46 -8.00
C PHE A 193 -8.06 -2.70 -9.50
N THR A 194 -7.60 -1.75 -10.29
CA THR A 194 -7.56 -1.86 -11.76
C THR A 194 -6.16 -1.58 -12.31
N PHE A 195 -5.13 -1.56 -11.46
CA PHE A 195 -3.73 -1.34 -11.88
C PHE A 195 -3.53 -0.09 -12.75
N PHE A 196 -4.22 1.01 -12.42
CA PHE A 196 -4.25 2.27 -13.17
C PHE A 196 -4.86 2.16 -14.58
N GLN A 197 -5.67 1.12 -14.84
CA GLN A 197 -6.41 0.97 -16.09
C GLN A 197 -7.75 1.71 -16.06
N THR A 198 -8.20 2.18 -14.89
CA THR A 198 -9.37 3.06 -14.71
C THR A 198 -9.02 4.25 -13.82
N PRO A 199 -9.85 5.32 -13.79
CA PRO A 199 -9.78 6.37 -12.78
C PRO A 199 -10.01 5.83 -11.36
N TYR A 200 -9.80 6.71 -10.38
CA TYR A 200 -10.20 6.46 -9.00
C TYR A 200 -11.70 6.73 -8.79
N LEU A 201 -12.24 6.20 -7.71
CA LEU A 201 -13.57 6.57 -7.23
C LEU A 201 -13.61 8.08 -6.94
N VAL A 202 -14.72 8.71 -7.32
CA VAL A 202 -14.96 10.15 -7.08
C VAL A 202 -14.75 10.49 -5.60
N GLY A 203 -14.03 11.58 -5.33
CA GLY A 203 -13.69 12.01 -3.97
C GLY A 203 -12.44 11.33 -3.38
N TYR A 204 -11.79 10.42 -4.11
CA TYR A 204 -10.50 9.86 -3.68
C TYR A 204 -9.35 10.82 -3.95
N ASN A 205 -9.23 11.24 -5.21
CA ASN A 205 -8.24 12.19 -5.70
C ASN A 205 -8.81 12.89 -6.93
N ASP A 206 -9.46 14.04 -6.72
CA ASP A 206 -10.19 14.75 -7.76
C ASP A 206 -9.26 15.42 -8.80
N ALA A 207 -7.95 15.41 -8.56
CA ALA A 207 -6.94 15.81 -9.55
C ALA A 207 -6.64 14.71 -10.60
N VAL A 208 -7.26 13.52 -10.47
CA VAL A 208 -7.11 12.41 -11.40
C VAL A 208 -8.49 11.95 -11.84
N ALA A 209 -8.95 12.48 -12.97
CA ALA A 209 -10.27 12.24 -13.55
C ALA A 209 -10.27 11.12 -14.62
N THR A 210 -9.13 10.84 -15.25
CA THR A 210 -9.05 9.85 -16.35
C THR A 210 -8.09 8.69 -16.06
N ALA A 211 -8.22 7.59 -16.82
CA ALA A 211 -7.29 6.47 -16.75
C ALA A 211 -5.88 6.86 -17.22
N ASP A 212 -5.78 7.74 -18.21
CA ASP A 212 -4.48 8.28 -18.67
C ASP A 212 -3.82 9.14 -17.60
N GLU A 213 -4.58 9.98 -16.90
CA GLU A 213 -4.09 10.73 -15.75
C GLU A 213 -3.67 9.80 -14.61
N ALA A 214 -4.40 8.71 -14.35
CA ALA A 214 -4.02 7.73 -13.33
C ALA A 214 -2.68 7.04 -13.68
N ARG A 215 -2.50 6.65 -14.96
CA ARG A 215 -1.23 6.12 -15.46
C ARG A 215 -0.11 7.14 -15.38
N ALA A 216 -0.35 8.36 -15.85
CA ALA A 216 0.62 9.45 -15.80
C ALA A 216 1.00 9.78 -14.36
N TRP A 217 0.03 9.76 -13.43
CA TRP A 217 0.25 10.00 -12.00
C TRP A 217 1.18 8.96 -11.36
N ALA A 218 1.04 7.68 -11.75
CA ALA A 218 1.92 6.60 -11.31
C ALA A 218 3.30 6.69 -11.95
N ALA A 219 3.34 6.96 -13.27
CA ALA A 219 4.56 7.03 -14.07
C ALA A 219 5.42 8.28 -13.77
N ALA A 220 4.82 9.38 -13.31
CA ALA A 220 5.49 10.67 -13.08
C ALA A 220 6.68 10.59 -12.12
N SER A 221 6.70 9.58 -11.25
CA SER A 221 7.81 9.35 -10.32
C SER A 221 9.01 8.63 -10.96
N PHE A 222 8.81 7.92 -12.08
CA PHE A 222 9.74 6.96 -12.68
C PHE A 222 10.26 5.88 -11.71
N VAL A 223 9.56 5.65 -10.60
CA VAL A 223 9.96 4.66 -9.57
C VAL A 223 9.09 3.41 -9.56
N HIS A 224 7.90 3.49 -10.14
CA HIS A 224 6.93 2.41 -10.22
C HIS A 224 6.87 1.83 -11.63
N ASP A 225 6.53 0.55 -11.74
CA ASP A 225 6.22 -0.12 -13.00
C ASP A 225 4.93 -0.93 -12.79
N PRO A 226 3.75 -0.33 -13.06
CA PRO A 226 2.46 -0.98 -12.81
C PRO A 226 2.27 -2.32 -13.53
N VAL A 227 2.85 -2.47 -14.72
CA VAL A 227 2.77 -3.73 -15.49
C VAL A 227 3.57 -4.82 -14.78
N ARG A 228 4.78 -4.51 -14.31
CA ARG A 228 5.56 -5.46 -13.49
C ARG A 228 4.89 -5.74 -12.15
N GLU A 229 4.33 -4.72 -11.49
CA GLU A 229 3.60 -4.89 -10.22
C GLU A 229 2.46 -5.89 -10.38
N LYS A 230 1.65 -5.74 -11.42
CA LYS A 230 0.57 -6.67 -11.77
C LYS A 230 1.06 -8.11 -11.96
N ASN A 231 2.15 -8.30 -12.71
CA ASN A 231 2.74 -9.61 -12.93
C ASN A 231 3.29 -10.24 -11.63
N VAL A 232 3.94 -9.45 -10.77
CA VAL A 232 4.42 -9.92 -9.45
C VAL A 232 3.23 -10.27 -8.55
N ILE A 233 2.18 -9.46 -8.53
CA ILE A 233 0.96 -9.72 -7.75
C ILE A 233 0.31 -11.04 -8.18
N GLY A 234 0.20 -11.31 -9.49
CA GLY A 234 -0.29 -12.58 -10.00
C GLY A 234 0.48 -13.78 -9.43
N ARG A 235 1.82 -13.70 -9.39
CA ARG A 235 2.66 -14.76 -8.79
C ARG A 235 2.45 -14.88 -7.27
N TYR A 236 2.26 -13.77 -6.56
CA TYR A 236 2.00 -13.80 -5.11
C TYR A 236 0.64 -14.42 -4.79
N ILE A 237 -0.36 -14.20 -5.65
CA ILE A 237 -1.68 -14.84 -5.54
C ILE A 237 -1.51 -16.35 -5.66
N SER A 238 -0.92 -16.84 -6.75
CA SER A 238 -0.71 -18.28 -6.95
C SER A 238 0.11 -18.91 -5.82
N ALA A 239 1.16 -18.23 -5.34
CA ALA A 239 1.97 -18.71 -4.23
C ALA A 239 1.18 -18.74 -2.90
N ALA A 240 0.29 -17.77 -2.66
CA ALA A 240 -0.55 -17.74 -1.47
C ALA A 240 -1.56 -18.89 -1.48
N GLU A 241 -2.20 -19.14 -2.62
CA GLU A 241 -3.13 -20.27 -2.80
C GLU A 241 -2.43 -21.61 -2.58
N GLN A 242 -1.21 -21.78 -3.10
CA GLN A 242 -0.37 -22.97 -2.86
C GLN A 242 -0.03 -23.16 -1.36
N ARG A 243 0.02 -22.08 -0.56
CA ARG A 243 0.19 -22.14 0.89
C ARG A 243 -1.12 -22.35 1.66
N GLY A 244 -2.24 -22.57 0.96
CA GLY A 244 -3.56 -22.77 1.55
C GLY A 244 -4.28 -21.48 1.94
N VAL A 245 -3.80 -20.30 1.51
CA VAL A 245 -4.49 -19.03 1.72
C VAL A 245 -5.61 -18.91 0.68
N ARG A 246 -6.85 -18.68 1.12
CA ARG A 246 -7.94 -18.35 0.19
C ARG A 246 -7.72 -16.94 -0.36
N VAL A 247 -7.64 -16.78 -1.67
CA VAL A 247 -7.59 -15.45 -2.30
C VAL A 247 -8.95 -15.15 -2.95
N ALA A 248 -9.63 -14.12 -2.47
CA ALA A 248 -10.88 -13.64 -3.05
C ALA A 248 -10.63 -12.36 -3.85
N LEU A 249 -10.99 -12.36 -5.13
CA LEU A 249 -10.81 -11.18 -5.99
C LEU A 249 -12.18 -10.61 -6.35
N GLY A 250 -12.32 -9.29 -6.26
CA GLY A 250 -13.41 -8.56 -6.90
C GLY A 250 -13.48 -8.89 -8.39
N ALA A 251 -14.70 -8.84 -8.97
CA ALA A 251 -14.90 -9.20 -10.37
C ALA A 251 -14.04 -8.34 -11.31
N ASN A 252 -13.97 -7.03 -11.05
CA ASN A 252 -13.14 -6.11 -11.81
C ASN A 252 -11.66 -6.33 -11.52
N VAL A 253 -11.27 -6.60 -10.26
CA VAL A 253 -9.87 -6.97 -9.94
C VAL A 253 -9.41 -8.17 -10.76
N ARG A 254 -10.22 -9.24 -10.84
CA ARG A 254 -9.90 -10.43 -11.63
C ARG A 254 -9.72 -10.09 -13.11
N ARG A 255 -10.69 -9.36 -13.69
CA ARG A 255 -10.65 -8.91 -15.09
C ARG A 255 -9.38 -8.11 -15.39
N PHE A 256 -9.12 -7.06 -14.61
CA PHE A 256 -7.96 -6.20 -14.81
C PHE A 256 -6.65 -6.86 -14.39
N LEU A 257 -6.66 -7.97 -13.64
CA LEU A 257 -5.46 -8.76 -13.39
C LEU A 257 -5.12 -9.66 -14.59
N SER A 258 -6.12 -10.21 -15.28
CA SER A 258 -5.93 -11.07 -16.46
C SER A 258 -5.63 -10.31 -17.75
N ASP A 259 -6.01 -9.04 -17.85
CA ASP A 259 -5.84 -8.25 -19.08
C ASP A 259 -4.37 -7.95 -19.37
N VAL A 260 -3.68 -8.76 -20.17
CA VAL A 260 -2.31 -8.46 -20.62
C VAL A 260 -2.38 -7.35 -21.68
N ARG A 261 -2.33 -6.09 -21.25
CA ARG A 261 -2.11 -4.92 -22.13
C ARG A 261 -0.94 -4.12 -21.61
#